data_AF-A0A3A6MU89-F1
#
_entry.id   AF-A0A3A6MU89-F1
#
_cell.length_a   1.000
_cell.length_b   1.000
_cell.length_c   1.000
_cell.angle_alpha   90.00
_cell.angle_beta   90.00
_cell.angle_gamma   90.00
#
_symmetry.space_group_name_H-M   'P 1'
#
loop_
_entity.id
_entity.type
_entity.pdbx_description
1 polymer ?
#
loop_
_entity_poly.entity_id
_entity_poly.type
_entity_poly.pdbx_seq_one_letter_code
_entity_poly.pdbx_strand_id
1 'polypeptide(L)'
;MNTIKYMYTLYSLLLLLASCSDEDTTGYTVPEQIPATLTIQPDIEYQKVQGFGVMETSWQQTALTEEEMNTLFGTGADQLGCNILRIRIAPKDKNQTADSRWGTVARVAKVAKDLGTTILATPWTPPVSLKTIDNIVDGELADYAGYAEYLKEFLTYMKQQSAAVDVVSIQNEPDFEVTYESCRWTGLQQAKFFKQYGASIKAAHPDVKLMTGESFQYRHESTDPILEDEQACAVIDVVGGHIYGGGNTPYDLAKAKGKEYWMTEHLLNEAWEKKAPYLLIGDVRAETLQLAAEINTAMASGFNAYIYWYGRRYYGMLGDGLANSTMSAITPRGYMYAQFAKNLTGKTRVKVVASKNVSASVDCTAYKDSQGNLTLMFVNRTSSDIKGLNLALPFIPAEVKMTVSTVPTESFPETNKGMLVESAISSLENGLDIKAYSIVTVNIKR
;
A
#
# COMPACT_ATOMS: atom_id res chain seq x y z
N MET A 1 52.44 14.59 -33.26
CA MET A 1 52.29 15.17 -34.60
C MET A 1 51.99 14.06 -35.59
N ASN A 2 51.11 14.32 -36.58
CA ASN A 2 50.58 13.43 -37.64
C ASN A 2 49.34 12.63 -37.20
N THR A 3 48.06 12.98 -37.48
CA THR A 3 47.38 13.45 -38.73
C THR A 3 47.65 12.47 -39.89
N ILE A 4 46.75 11.79 -40.61
CA ILE A 4 45.45 12.05 -41.30
C ILE A 4 44.93 10.64 -41.77
N LYS A 5 43.70 10.18 -41.53
CA LYS A 5 42.39 10.36 -42.22
C LYS A 5 42.17 9.61 -43.57
N TYR A 6 41.14 8.73 -43.54
CA TYR A 6 40.21 8.22 -44.57
C TYR A 6 40.66 7.30 -45.72
N MET A 7 39.96 6.17 -45.92
CA MET A 7 38.94 6.03 -46.99
C MET A 7 38.17 4.69 -46.96
N TYR A 8 36.88 4.78 -47.32
CA TYR A 8 35.87 3.72 -47.42
C TYR A 8 36.11 2.76 -48.59
N THR A 9 35.67 1.49 -48.47
CA THR A 9 35.21 0.70 -49.63
C THR A 9 34.12 -0.27 -49.20
N LEU A 10 33.00 -0.24 -49.93
CA LEU A 10 31.78 -1.03 -49.74
C LEU A 10 31.70 -2.16 -50.79
N TYR A 11 30.92 -3.18 -50.43
CA TYR A 11 30.28 -4.24 -51.24
C TYR A 11 31.12 -5.41 -51.80
N SER A 12 30.79 -6.63 -51.35
CA SER A 12 29.91 -7.53 -52.12
C SER A 12 29.55 -8.78 -51.29
N LEU A 13 28.25 -9.07 -51.18
CA LEU A 13 27.69 -10.26 -50.56
C LEU A 13 27.42 -11.29 -51.67
N LEU A 14 28.08 -12.45 -51.63
CA LEU A 14 27.78 -13.56 -52.55
C LEU A 14 26.97 -14.63 -51.80
N LEU A 15 25.76 -14.91 -52.30
CA LEU A 15 24.95 -16.05 -51.90
C LEU A 15 25.62 -17.36 -52.33
N LEU A 16 25.73 -18.31 -51.40
CA LEU A 16 25.98 -19.72 -51.69
C LEU A 16 24.80 -20.53 -51.12
N LEU A 17 23.93 -20.96 -52.03
CA LEU A 17 22.96 -22.02 -51.79
C LEU A 17 23.71 -23.35 -51.83
N ALA A 18 23.83 -24.01 -50.68
CA ALA A 18 24.25 -25.40 -50.59
C ALA A 18 23.04 -26.25 -50.16
N SER A 19 22.50 -27.00 -51.12
CA SER A 19 21.60 -28.11 -50.88
C SER A 19 22.40 -29.26 -50.26
N CYS A 20 22.07 -29.67 -49.04
CA CYS A 20 22.48 -30.97 -48.51
C CYS A 20 21.24 -31.81 -48.23
N SER A 21 21.33 -33.03 -48.73
CA SER A 21 20.37 -34.13 -48.74
C SER A 21 20.11 -34.74 -47.36
N ASP A 22 18.95 -35.37 -47.25
CA ASP A 22 18.47 -36.18 -46.13
C ASP A 22 19.47 -37.24 -45.65
N GLU A 23 19.69 -37.31 -44.33
CA GLU A 23 19.56 -38.49 -43.45
C GLU A 23 20.34 -38.25 -42.14
N ASP A 24 19.64 -37.97 -41.05
CA ASP A 24 19.78 -38.71 -39.78
C ASP A 24 18.64 -38.27 -38.83
N THR A 25 17.51 -38.98 -38.85
CA THR A 25 16.41 -38.75 -37.89
C THR A 25 16.74 -39.44 -36.57
N THR A 26 17.76 -38.95 -35.88
CA THR A 26 17.81 -39.15 -34.43
C THR A 26 16.61 -38.43 -33.85
N GLY A 27 15.70 -39.19 -33.24
CA GLY A 27 14.52 -38.67 -32.56
C GLY A 27 14.92 -37.78 -31.40
N TYR A 28 15.26 -36.53 -31.69
CA TYR A 28 15.17 -35.44 -30.74
C TYR A 28 13.69 -35.26 -30.44
N THR A 29 13.19 -35.98 -29.43
CA THR A 29 11.99 -35.55 -28.74
C THR A 29 12.30 -34.15 -28.21
N VAL A 30 11.74 -33.14 -28.85
CA VAL A 30 11.71 -31.78 -28.30
C VAL A 30 11.18 -31.94 -26.87
N PRO A 31 11.95 -31.56 -25.83
CA PRO A 31 11.48 -31.67 -24.47
C PRO A 31 10.12 -30.98 -24.41
N GLU A 32 9.10 -31.68 -23.91
CA GLU A 32 7.76 -31.13 -23.77
C GLU A 32 7.90 -29.79 -23.03
N GLN A 33 7.59 -28.70 -23.72
CA GLN A 33 7.71 -27.37 -23.16
C GLN A 33 6.63 -27.27 -22.09
N ILE A 34 7.03 -27.52 -20.84
CA ILE A 34 6.13 -27.36 -19.69
C ILE A 34 5.62 -25.91 -19.75
N PRO A 35 4.30 -25.69 -19.75
CA PRO A 35 3.74 -24.34 -19.79
C PRO A 35 4.01 -23.61 -18.47
N ALA A 36 4.33 -22.31 -18.54
CA ALA A 36 4.48 -21.49 -17.33
C ALA A 36 3.12 -21.37 -16.66
N THR A 37 2.96 -21.95 -15.47
CA THR A 37 1.64 -22.17 -14.85
C THR A 37 1.59 -21.60 -13.44
N LEU A 38 0.53 -20.86 -13.13
CA LEU A 38 0.14 -20.51 -11.77
C LEU A 38 -1.01 -21.41 -11.32
N THR A 39 -0.82 -22.12 -10.21
CA THR A 39 -1.85 -22.95 -9.58
C THR A 39 -2.47 -22.23 -8.41
N ILE A 40 -3.79 -22.04 -8.44
CA ILE A 40 -4.52 -21.32 -7.41
C ILE A 40 -5.15 -22.33 -6.46
N GLN A 41 -4.86 -22.20 -5.16
CA GLN A 41 -5.31 -23.11 -4.11
C GLN A 41 -6.20 -22.33 -3.12
N PRO A 42 -7.51 -22.16 -3.41
CA PRO A 42 -8.39 -21.27 -2.66
C PRO A 42 -8.72 -21.76 -1.24
N ASP A 43 -8.48 -23.05 -0.96
CA ASP A 43 -8.72 -23.65 0.36
C ASP A 43 -7.58 -23.36 1.35
N ILE A 44 -6.44 -22.86 0.87
CA ILE A 44 -5.34 -22.39 1.71
C ILE A 44 -5.43 -20.87 1.81
N GLU A 45 -6.08 -20.42 2.88
CA GLU A 45 -6.31 -19.01 3.19
C GLU A 45 -5.17 -18.40 4.02
N TYR A 46 -4.97 -17.10 3.85
CA TYR A 46 -4.10 -16.26 4.65
C TYR A 46 -4.93 -15.15 5.32
N GLN A 47 -4.48 -13.90 5.26
CA GLN A 47 -5.17 -12.77 5.87
C GLN A 47 -6.35 -12.28 5.04
N LYS A 48 -7.34 -11.70 5.72
CA LYS A 48 -8.34 -10.84 5.10
C LYS A 48 -7.75 -9.44 4.88
N VAL A 49 -7.94 -8.91 3.68
CA VAL A 49 -7.53 -7.55 3.33
C VAL A 49 -8.56 -6.58 3.88
N GLN A 50 -8.14 -5.75 4.84
CA GLN A 50 -8.95 -4.72 5.47
C GLN A 50 -9.04 -3.47 4.61
N GLY A 51 -8.00 -3.13 3.87
CA GLY A 51 -8.09 -1.98 3.00
C GLY A 51 -6.81 -1.32 2.57
N PHE A 52 -7.02 -0.20 1.90
CA PHE A 52 -5.99 0.66 1.34
C PHE A 52 -6.33 2.11 1.68
N GLY A 53 -5.31 2.88 2.00
CA GLY A 53 -5.52 4.20 2.58
C GLY A 53 -4.46 5.22 2.27
N VAL A 54 -4.76 6.44 2.68
CA VAL A 54 -3.87 7.58 2.61
C VAL A 54 -3.98 8.40 3.89
N MET A 55 -2.96 9.20 4.16
CA MET A 55 -2.94 10.18 5.25
C MET A 55 -3.51 11.52 4.79
N GLU A 56 -4.24 12.16 5.71
CA GLU A 56 -4.50 13.61 5.70
C GLU A 56 -3.99 14.25 6.99
N THR A 57 -3.31 15.39 6.87
CA THR A 57 -2.82 16.15 8.02
C THR A 57 -2.90 17.66 7.79
N SER A 58 -2.97 18.42 8.88
CA SER A 58 -2.93 19.89 8.88
C SER A 58 -1.59 20.49 8.39
N TRP A 59 -0.57 19.67 8.16
CA TRP A 59 0.73 20.13 7.63
C TRP A 59 0.73 20.30 6.11
N GLN A 60 -0.31 19.84 5.42
CA GLN A 60 -0.50 20.13 4.00
C GLN A 60 -0.98 21.57 3.79
N GLN A 61 -0.78 22.09 2.58
CA GLN A 61 -1.08 23.50 2.25
C GLN A 61 -2.52 23.89 2.60
N THR A 62 -3.46 22.99 2.34
CA THR A 62 -4.86 23.08 2.73
C THR A 62 -5.37 21.69 3.10
N ALA A 63 -6.52 21.62 3.76
CA ALA A 63 -7.22 20.36 3.94
C ALA A 63 -7.73 19.82 2.58
N LEU A 64 -7.90 18.49 2.48
CA LEU A 64 -8.60 17.87 1.36
C LEU A 64 -10.00 18.45 1.20
N THR A 65 -10.38 18.76 -0.04
CA THR A 65 -11.74 19.18 -0.38
C THR A 65 -12.68 17.98 -0.42
N GLU A 66 -13.98 18.22 -0.35
CA GLU A 66 -14.99 17.16 -0.49
C GLU A 66 -14.89 16.43 -1.84
N GLU A 67 -14.53 17.13 -2.92
CA GLU A 67 -14.30 16.53 -4.24
C GLU A 67 -13.08 15.60 -4.24
N GLU A 68 -11.98 16.02 -3.60
CA GLU A 68 -10.78 15.18 -3.45
C GLU A 68 -11.08 13.96 -2.57
N MET A 69 -11.87 14.12 -1.51
CA MET A 69 -12.33 13.00 -0.67
C MET A 69 -13.19 12.02 -1.46
N ASN A 70 -14.15 12.50 -2.25
CA ASN A 70 -14.94 11.65 -3.14
C ASN A 70 -14.06 10.93 -4.17
N THR A 71 -13.02 11.60 -4.69
CA THR A 71 -12.07 11.01 -5.63
C THR A 71 -11.24 9.91 -4.97
N LEU A 72 -10.71 10.14 -3.76
CA LEU A 72 -9.89 9.17 -3.04
C LEU A 72 -10.71 7.96 -2.56
N PHE A 73 -11.87 8.19 -1.96
CA PHE A 73 -12.60 7.18 -1.18
C PHE A 73 -13.84 6.60 -1.87
N GLY A 74 -14.35 7.24 -2.93
CA GLY A 74 -15.46 6.70 -3.71
C GLY A 74 -15.04 5.53 -4.61
N THR A 75 -16.01 4.77 -5.10
CA THR A 75 -15.78 3.54 -5.90
C THR A 75 -16.18 3.63 -7.37
N GLY A 76 -16.61 4.82 -7.83
CA GLY A 76 -16.99 5.12 -9.21
C GLY A 76 -15.83 4.98 -10.22
N ALA A 77 -16.10 5.27 -11.49
CA ALA A 77 -15.13 5.09 -12.58
C ALA A 77 -13.86 5.92 -12.37
N ASP A 78 -14.01 7.20 -12.00
CA ASP A 78 -12.91 8.15 -11.76
C ASP A 78 -12.59 8.32 -10.26
N GLN A 79 -12.82 7.28 -9.45
CA GLN A 79 -12.54 7.27 -8.02
C GLN A 79 -11.66 6.07 -7.65
N LEU A 80 -10.84 6.24 -6.62
CA LEU A 80 -9.73 5.32 -6.31
C LEU A 80 -10.13 4.16 -5.41
N GLY A 81 -11.25 4.25 -4.69
CA GLY A 81 -11.74 3.18 -3.81
C GLY A 81 -10.89 2.92 -2.58
N CYS A 82 -10.08 3.90 -2.12
CA CYS A 82 -9.48 3.82 -0.80
C CYS A 82 -10.59 3.70 0.26
N ASN A 83 -10.33 3.01 1.37
CA ASN A 83 -11.31 2.82 2.43
C ASN A 83 -10.71 3.03 3.83
N ILE A 84 -9.49 3.54 3.92
CA ILE A 84 -8.85 3.92 5.18
C ILE A 84 -8.31 5.35 5.06
N LEU A 85 -8.72 6.24 5.96
CA LEU A 85 -8.12 7.56 6.14
C LEU A 85 -7.31 7.55 7.44
N ARG A 86 -6.01 7.77 7.33
CA ARG A 86 -5.15 8.03 8.49
C ARG A 86 -5.18 9.53 8.80
N ILE A 87 -5.30 9.88 10.07
CA ILE A 87 -5.39 11.26 10.53
C ILE A 87 -4.50 11.51 11.75
N ARG A 88 -4.06 12.75 11.90
CA ARG A 88 -3.26 13.19 13.05
C ARG A 88 -4.13 13.54 14.26
N ILE A 89 -3.75 13.04 15.42
CA ILE A 89 -4.21 13.55 16.72
C ILE A 89 -3.25 14.67 17.15
N ALA A 90 -3.67 15.91 16.98
CA ALA A 90 -2.84 17.07 17.33
C ALA A 90 -2.67 17.19 18.86
N PRO A 91 -1.43 17.38 19.37
CA PRO A 91 -1.16 17.53 20.79
C PRO A 91 -1.85 18.78 21.34
N LYS A 92 -2.01 18.84 22.66
CA LYS A 92 -2.57 20.01 23.32
C LYS A 92 -1.48 21.04 23.60
N ASP A 93 -1.57 22.20 22.97
CA ASP A 93 -0.82 23.39 23.43
C ASP A 93 -1.62 24.17 24.48
N LYS A 94 -0.94 25.09 25.19
CA LYS A 94 -1.56 25.98 26.16
C LYS A 94 -2.61 26.87 25.44
N ASN A 95 -3.81 26.96 26.03
CA ASN A 95 -4.94 27.82 25.60
C ASN A 95 -5.70 27.42 24.31
N GLN A 96 -5.55 26.19 23.81
CA GLN A 96 -6.37 25.70 22.70
C GLN A 96 -7.63 24.97 23.17
N THR A 97 -8.75 25.16 22.45
CA THR A 97 -9.97 24.36 22.63
C THR A 97 -9.85 23.03 21.87
N ALA A 98 -10.78 22.09 22.09
CA ALA A 98 -10.83 20.88 21.26
C ALA A 98 -11.11 21.23 19.79
N ASP A 99 -12.02 22.16 19.51
CA ASP A 99 -12.37 22.57 18.14
C ASP A 99 -11.21 23.26 17.41
N SER A 100 -10.47 24.15 18.08
CA SER A 100 -9.30 24.78 17.46
C SER A 100 -8.18 23.78 17.15
N ARG A 101 -8.15 22.61 17.82
CA ARG A 101 -7.15 21.55 17.58
C ARG A 101 -7.61 20.57 16.52
N TRP A 102 -8.87 20.13 16.60
CA TRP A 102 -9.36 18.95 15.91
C TRP A 102 -10.55 19.23 14.97
N GLY A 103 -11.09 20.44 14.93
CA GLY A 103 -12.25 20.77 14.10
C GLY A 103 -12.03 20.54 12.61
N THR A 104 -10.86 20.90 12.09
CA THR A 104 -10.52 20.65 10.68
C THR A 104 -10.44 19.17 10.35
N VAL A 105 -9.74 18.38 11.17
CA VAL A 105 -9.61 16.93 10.93
C VAL A 105 -10.95 16.21 11.13
N ALA A 106 -11.79 16.67 12.07
CA ALA A 106 -13.13 16.14 12.27
C ALA A 106 -14.03 16.37 11.05
N ARG A 107 -13.96 17.53 10.40
CA ARG A 107 -14.74 17.79 9.17
C ARG A 107 -14.33 16.84 8.03
N VAL A 108 -13.02 16.65 7.82
CA VAL A 108 -12.53 15.73 6.78
C VAL A 108 -12.93 14.28 7.11
N ALA A 109 -12.71 13.85 8.35
CA ALA A 109 -13.07 12.51 8.81
C ALA A 109 -14.58 12.26 8.72
N LYS A 110 -15.43 13.26 8.97
CA LYS A 110 -16.88 13.15 8.79
C LYS A 110 -17.24 12.81 7.34
N VAL A 111 -16.69 13.54 6.36
CA VAL A 111 -16.93 13.26 4.93
C VAL A 111 -16.48 11.84 4.58
N ALA A 112 -15.32 11.42 5.10
CA ALA A 112 -14.85 10.05 4.94
C ALA A 112 -15.80 9.01 5.55
N LYS A 113 -16.33 9.25 6.76
CA LYS A 113 -17.33 8.36 7.39
C LYS A 113 -18.60 8.25 6.56
N ASP A 114 -19.08 9.35 5.99
CA ASP A 114 -20.27 9.37 5.12
C ASP A 114 -20.06 8.54 3.84
N LEU A 115 -18.80 8.31 3.43
CA LEU A 115 -18.39 7.40 2.33
C LEU A 115 -18.10 5.95 2.78
N GLY A 116 -18.26 5.64 4.06
CA GLY A 116 -17.99 4.29 4.61
C GLY A 116 -16.50 4.02 4.90
N THR A 117 -15.66 5.04 4.95
CA THR A 117 -14.22 4.93 5.19
C THR A 117 -13.91 4.66 6.67
N THR A 118 -12.91 3.81 6.91
CA THR A 118 -12.32 3.56 8.23
C THR A 118 -11.38 4.71 8.62
N ILE A 119 -11.51 5.24 9.83
CA ILE A 119 -10.65 6.29 10.35
C ILE A 119 -9.61 5.70 11.30
N LEU A 120 -8.34 5.77 10.92
CA LEU A 120 -7.19 5.50 11.78
C LEU A 120 -6.65 6.83 12.32
N ALA A 121 -6.63 7.02 13.64
CA ALA A 121 -6.08 8.21 14.25
C ALA A 121 -4.76 7.92 14.98
N THR A 122 -3.71 8.68 14.65
CA THR A 122 -2.37 8.52 15.24
C THR A 122 -1.86 9.84 15.81
N PRO A 123 -1.37 9.86 17.07
CA PRO A 123 -0.62 10.98 17.63
C PRO A 123 0.87 10.89 17.26
N TRP A 124 1.47 12.02 16.86
CA TRP A 124 2.94 12.12 16.71
C TRP A 124 3.65 12.37 18.03
N THR A 125 2.96 13.00 18.98
CA THR A 125 3.46 13.22 20.32
C THR A 125 2.26 13.41 21.26
N PRO A 126 2.35 13.00 22.53
CA PRO A 126 1.41 13.43 23.55
C PRO A 126 1.49 14.96 23.75
N PRO A 127 0.49 15.57 24.42
CA PRO A 127 0.60 16.91 24.98
C PRO A 127 1.92 17.11 25.73
N VAL A 128 2.56 18.25 25.53
CA VAL A 128 3.90 18.54 26.08
C VAL A 128 3.94 18.40 27.61
N SER A 129 2.86 18.78 28.30
CA SER A 129 2.75 18.65 29.76
C SER A 129 2.77 17.22 30.29
N LEU A 130 2.59 16.21 29.43
CA LEU A 130 2.59 14.79 29.82
C LEU A 130 3.95 14.12 29.55
N LYS A 131 4.91 14.85 28.99
CA LYS A 131 6.23 14.35 28.61
C LYS A 131 7.25 14.57 29.73
N THR A 132 8.36 13.85 29.66
CA THR A 132 9.52 14.02 30.55
C THR A 132 10.24 15.37 30.37
N ILE A 133 9.97 16.05 29.26
CA ILE A 133 10.55 17.35 28.90
C ILE A 133 9.44 18.29 28.39
N ASP A 134 9.60 19.60 28.59
CA ASP A 134 8.68 20.62 28.06
C ASP A 134 8.99 20.94 26.59
N ASN A 135 8.96 19.91 25.72
CA ASN A 135 9.21 20.03 24.29
C ASN A 135 8.27 19.14 23.45
N ILE A 136 7.81 19.67 22.31
CA ILE A 136 6.98 18.94 21.33
C ILE A 136 7.81 17.91 20.54
N VAL A 137 9.10 18.17 20.38
CA VAL A 137 10.09 17.27 19.77
C VAL A 137 10.76 16.46 20.87
N ASP A 138 10.91 15.17 20.62
CA ASP A 138 11.62 14.22 21.47
C ASP A 138 11.06 14.06 22.90
N GLY A 139 11.75 13.32 23.77
CA GLY A 139 11.31 13.01 25.13
C GLY A 139 10.54 11.69 25.19
N GLU A 140 10.07 11.35 26.39
CA GLU A 140 9.29 10.15 26.66
C GLU A 140 8.00 10.54 27.38
N LEU A 141 7.01 9.64 27.38
CA LEU A 141 5.81 9.86 28.17
C LEU A 141 6.11 9.71 29.67
N ALA A 142 5.77 10.73 30.46
CA ALA A 142 5.86 10.73 31.92
C ALA A 142 4.51 10.37 32.58
N ASP A 143 3.40 10.92 32.08
CA ASP A 143 2.06 10.71 32.64
C ASP A 143 1.20 9.80 31.75
N TYR A 144 1.17 8.52 32.09
CA TYR A 144 0.44 7.48 31.36
C TYR A 144 -1.08 7.60 31.55
N ALA A 145 -1.53 7.98 32.76
CA ALA A 145 -2.96 8.13 33.04
C ALA A 145 -3.52 9.35 32.30
N GLY A 146 -2.82 10.49 32.39
CA GLY A 146 -3.19 11.70 31.65
C GLY A 146 -3.22 11.47 30.14
N TYR A 147 -2.32 10.64 29.60
CA TYR A 147 -2.33 10.31 28.18
C TYR A 147 -3.53 9.46 27.77
N ALA A 148 -3.91 8.48 28.59
CA ALA A 148 -5.12 7.69 28.35
C ALA A 148 -6.39 8.56 28.38
N GLU A 149 -6.49 9.53 29.30
CA GLU A 149 -7.58 10.51 29.31
C GLU A 149 -7.57 11.40 28.07
N TYR A 150 -6.39 11.84 27.62
CA TYR A 150 -6.25 12.64 26.40
C TYR A 150 -6.73 11.89 25.15
N LEU A 151 -6.39 10.61 25.00
CA LEU A 151 -6.90 9.79 23.89
C LEU A 151 -8.43 9.64 23.99
N LYS A 152 -8.97 9.40 25.18
CA LYS A 152 -10.44 9.33 25.39
C LYS A 152 -11.15 10.65 25.10
N GLU A 153 -10.54 11.79 25.42
CA GLU A 153 -11.05 13.13 25.08
C GLU A 153 -11.17 13.28 23.55
N PHE A 154 -10.11 12.92 22.82
CA PHE A 154 -10.11 12.96 21.35
C PHE A 154 -11.19 12.07 20.74
N LEU A 155 -11.27 10.80 21.17
CA LEU A 155 -12.28 9.86 20.67
C LEU A 155 -13.70 10.36 20.92
N THR A 156 -13.95 10.91 22.11
CA THR A 156 -15.24 11.51 22.48
C THR A 156 -15.57 12.70 21.59
N TYR A 157 -14.61 13.59 21.37
CA TYR A 157 -14.77 14.76 20.51
C TYR A 157 -15.12 14.34 19.07
N MET A 158 -14.34 13.43 18.48
CA MET A 158 -14.57 12.96 17.12
C MET A 158 -15.95 12.31 16.96
N LYS A 159 -16.38 11.50 17.93
CA LYS A 159 -17.73 10.92 17.96
C LYS A 159 -18.83 11.98 18.01
N GLN A 160 -18.65 13.05 18.81
CA GLN A 160 -19.60 14.17 18.88
C GLN A 160 -19.69 14.97 17.58
N GLN A 161 -18.63 14.98 16.76
CA GLN A 161 -18.61 15.62 15.44
C GLN A 161 -19.12 14.72 14.31
N SER A 162 -19.72 13.56 14.62
CA SER A 162 -20.12 12.54 13.63
C SER A 162 -18.93 12.05 12.77
N ALA A 163 -17.74 12.03 13.36
CA ALA A 163 -16.49 11.65 12.73
C ALA A 163 -15.79 10.53 13.54
N ALA A 164 -16.57 9.57 14.05
CA ALA A 164 -16.08 8.55 14.96
C ALA A 164 -14.84 7.83 14.41
N VAL A 165 -13.83 7.69 15.27
CA VAL A 165 -12.59 6.98 14.97
C VAL A 165 -12.84 5.48 15.06
N ASP A 166 -12.31 4.69 14.14
CA ASP A 166 -12.49 3.23 14.13
C ASP A 166 -11.27 2.51 14.71
N VAL A 167 -10.07 3.09 14.52
CA VAL A 167 -8.80 2.58 15.05
C VAL A 167 -8.00 3.74 15.63
N VAL A 168 -7.46 3.58 16.83
CA VAL A 168 -6.57 4.57 17.46
C VAL A 168 -5.21 3.95 17.76
N SER A 169 -4.15 4.58 17.27
CA SER A 169 -2.77 4.27 17.62
C SER A 169 -2.31 5.11 18.81
N ILE A 170 -1.28 4.64 19.52
CA ILE A 170 -0.74 5.35 20.69
C ILE A 170 0.48 6.21 20.39
N GLN A 171 1.17 6.01 19.26
CA GLN A 171 2.38 6.77 18.92
C GLN A 171 2.81 6.51 17.48
N ASN A 172 3.10 7.56 16.71
CA ASN A 172 3.84 7.46 15.47
C ASN A 172 5.34 7.24 15.73
N GLU A 173 5.96 6.26 15.07
CA GLU A 173 7.42 6.08 15.04
C GLU A 173 8.12 6.23 16.41
N PRO A 174 7.70 5.44 17.41
CA PRO A 174 8.22 5.54 18.78
C PRO A 174 9.74 5.28 18.89
N ASP A 175 10.35 4.74 17.84
CA ASP A 175 11.70 4.22 17.77
C ASP A 175 12.57 4.97 16.74
N PHE A 176 12.18 6.18 16.33
CA PHE A 176 12.93 7.00 15.38
C PHE A 176 13.15 8.43 15.89
N GLU A 177 14.37 8.92 15.74
CA GLU A 177 14.75 10.27 16.17
C GLU A 177 14.56 11.26 15.02
N VAL A 178 13.79 12.32 15.27
CA VAL A 178 13.37 13.30 14.27
C VAL A 178 13.39 14.71 14.84
N THR A 179 13.33 15.71 13.96
CA THR A 179 13.35 17.14 14.32
C THR A 179 11.96 17.77 14.38
N TYR A 180 10.91 16.98 14.17
CA TYR A 180 9.50 17.37 14.25
C TYR A 180 8.82 16.66 15.43
N GLU A 181 7.50 16.84 15.55
CA GLU A 181 6.68 16.26 16.63
C GLU A 181 6.98 14.78 16.83
N SER A 182 7.40 14.42 18.04
CA SER A 182 7.87 13.06 18.34
C SER A 182 7.85 12.77 19.83
N CYS A 183 7.76 11.49 20.16
CA CYS A 183 7.92 10.99 21.52
C CYS A 183 8.41 9.54 21.45
N ARG A 184 9.47 9.23 22.20
CA ARG A 184 10.07 7.91 22.23
C ARG A 184 9.30 6.97 23.15
N TRP A 185 9.14 5.74 22.69
CA TRP A 185 8.61 4.65 23.50
C TRP A 185 9.35 3.34 23.20
N THR A 186 9.81 2.67 24.25
CA THR A 186 10.21 1.27 24.15
C THR A 186 8.99 0.36 24.06
N GLY A 187 9.14 -0.84 23.49
CA GLY A 187 8.07 -1.84 23.47
C GLY A 187 7.55 -2.19 24.88
N LEU A 188 8.43 -2.18 25.90
CA LEU A 188 8.04 -2.40 27.30
C LEU A 188 7.19 -1.25 27.87
N GLN A 189 7.49 0.00 27.50
CA GLN A 189 6.67 1.15 27.89
C GLN A 189 5.29 1.09 27.25
N GLN A 190 5.21 0.71 25.96
CA GLN A 190 3.93 0.49 25.28
C GLN A 190 3.13 -0.66 25.93
N ALA A 191 3.77 -1.80 26.23
CA ALA A 191 3.13 -2.92 26.92
C ALA A 191 2.56 -2.51 28.29
N LYS A 192 3.34 -1.74 29.06
CA LYS A 192 2.90 -1.18 30.35
C LYS A 192 1.68 -0.28 30.18
N PHE A 193 1.66 0.59 29.17
CA PHE A 193 0.52 1.46 28.90
C PHE A 193 -0.75 0.65 28.61
N PHE A 194 -0.70 -0.31 27.69
CA PHE A 194 -1.87 -1.12 27.34
C PHE A 194 -2.35 -1.97 28.52
N LYS A 195 -1.43 -2.57 29.27
CA LYS A 195 -1.74 -3.34 30.49
C LYS A 195 -2.50 -2.52 31.53
N GLN A 196 -2.13 -1.25 31.71
CA GLN A 196 -2.72 -0.39 32.73
C GLN A 196 -3.98 0.34 32.24
N TYR A 197 -4.01 0.77 30.97
CA TYR A 197 -5.01 1.73 30.48
C TYR A 197 -5.78 1.25 29.24
N GLY A 198 -5.36 0.20 28.55
CA GLY A 198 -6.06 -0.27 27.36
C GLY A 198 -7.50 -0.71 27.63
N ALA A 199 -7.74 -1.39 28.76
CA ALA A 199 -9.08 -1.78 29.18
C ALA A 199 -9.98 -0.57 29.50
N SER A 200 -9.44 0.50 30.08
CA SER A 200 -10.23 1.70 30.40
C SER A 200 -10.58 2.50 29.15
N ILE A 201 -9.70 2.54 28.14
CA ILE A 201 -9.99 3.13 26.83
C ILE A 201 -11.09 2.34 26.13
N LYS A 202 -10.99 1.00 26.06
CA LYS A 202 -12.03 0.14 25.49
C LYS A 202 -13.36 0.24 26.23
N ALA A 203 -13.36 0.37 27.55
CA ALA A 203 -14.59 0.55 28.31
C ALA A 203 -15.29 1.88 27.97
N ALA A 204 -14.53 2.95 27.73
CA ALA A 204 -15.08 4.25 27.33
C ALA A 204 -15.52 4.29 25.86
N HIS A 205 -14.82 3.56 24.99
CA HIS A 205 -15.02 3.54 23.54
C HIS A 205 -14.98 2.10 23.00
N PRO A 206 -16.01 1.28 23.26
CA PRO A 206 -15.98 -0.17 22.95
C PRO A 206 -15.95 -0.50 21.47
N ASP A 207 -16.35 0.44 20.62
CA ASP A 207 -16.36 0.29 19.16
C ASP A 207 -14.99 0.61 18.52
N VAL A 208 -14.02 1.12 19.30
CA VAL A 208 -12.72 1.58 18.80
C VAL A 208 -11.67 0.49 18.99
N LYS A 209 -11.01 0.12 17.89
CA LYS A 209 -9.85 -0.78 17.92
C LYS A 209 -8.62 -0.05 18.45
N LEU A 210 -7.81 -0.74 19.26
CA LEU A 210 -6.53 -0.24 19.73
C LEU A 210 -5.39 -0.77 18.86
N MET A 211 -4.58 0.15 18.34
CA MET A 211 -3.37 -0.12 17.59
C MET A 211 -2.13 0.16 18.44
N THR A 212 -1.17 -0.74 18.40
CA THR A 212 0.17 -0.55 18.98
C THR A 212 1.22 -0.47 17.87
N GLY A 213 2.41 0.02 18.20
CA GLY A 213 3.55 -0.02 17.31
C GLY A 213 3.65 1.24 16.46
N GLU A 214 3.60 1.07 15.13
CA GLU A 214 3.99 2.07 14.14
C GLU A 214 5.49 2.39 14.16
N SER A 215 6.32 1.36 14.39
CA SER A 215 7.78 1.46 14.22
C SER A 215 8.12 2.01 12.83
N PHE A 216 9.11 2.91 12.77
CA PHE A 216 9.60 3.52 11.51
C PHE A 216 10.06 2.48 10.48
N GLN A 217 10.63 1.36 10.94
CA GLN A 217 11.20 0.32 10.09
C GLN A 217 10.58 -1.06 10.33
N TYR A 218 9.35 -1.10 10.86
CA TYR A 218 8.65 -2.34 11.15
C TYR A 218 9.44 -3.27 12.07
N ARG A 219 10.16 -2.68 13.03
CA ARG A 219 10.97 -3.41 14.02
C ARG A 219 10.06 -4.11 15.02
N HIS A 220 10.07 -5.44 14.97
CA HIS A 220 9.28 -6.27 15.87
C HIS A 220 9.69 -6.07 17.34
N GLU A 221 10.90 -5.58 17.64
CA GLU A 221 11.33 -5.22 19.00
C GLU A 221 10.46 -4.12 19.63
N SER A 222 9.81 -3.29 18.81
CA SER A 222 8.86 -2.27 19.27
C SER A 222 7.49 -2.86 19.65
N THR A 223 7.17 -4.07 19.17
CA THR A 223 5.82 -4.66 19.24
C THR A 223 5.75 -6.01 19.97
N ASP A 224 6.81 -6.82 19.94
CA ASP A 224 6.90 -8.13 20.58
C ASP A 224 6.61 -8.07 22.10
N PRO A 225 7.15 -7.10 22.88
CA PRO A 225 6.82 -7.02 24.30
C PRO A 225 5.33 -6.84 24.60
N ILE A 226 4.56 -6.21 23.68
CA ILE A 226 3.11 -6.07 23.81
C ILE A 226 2.40 -7.39 23.48
N LEU A 227 2.86 -8.11 22.46
CA LEU A 227 2.29 -9.40 22.04
C LEU A 227 2.59 -10.53 23.02
N GLU A 228 3.71 -10.45 23.74
CA GLU A 228 4.15 -11.42 24.74
C GLU A 228 3.51 -11.20 26.11
N ASP A 229 3.18 -9.96 26.52
CA ASP A 229 2.40 -9.71 27.74
C ASP A 229 0.91 -10.01 27.50
N GLU A 230 0.37 -11.02 28.17
CA GLU A 230 -1.01 -11.48 27.97
C GLU A 230 -2.07 -10.40 28.20
N GLN A 231 -1.86 -9.50 29.17
CA GLN A 231 -2.84 -8.45 29.49
C GLN A 231 -2.81 -7.34 28.45
N ALA A 232 -1.62 -6.94 28.01
CA ALA A 232 -1.46 -5.96 26.94
C ALA A 232 -1.97 -6.52 25.59
N CYS A 233 -1.61 -7.76 25.26
CA CYS A 233 -2.06 -8.44 24.05
C CYS A 233 -3.58 -8.61 24.00
N ALA A 234 -4.24 -8.85 25.14
CA ALA A 234 -5.69 -9.02 25.20
C ALA A 234 -6.48 -7.77 24.79
N VAL A 235 -5.91 -6.57 24.99
CA VAL A 235 -6.60 -5.30 24.72
C VAL A 235 -6.26 -4.69 23.36
N ILE A 236 -5.14 -5.06 22.73
CA ILE A 236 -4.82 -4.58 21.37
C ILE A 236 -5.53 -5.38 20.29
N ASP A 237 -5.84 -4.74 19.17
CA ASP A 237 -6.52 -5.34 18.02
C ASP A 237 -5.63 -5.39 16.78
N VAL A 238 -4.77 -4.37 16.60
CA VAL A 238 -3.94 -4.18 15.42
C VAL A 238 -2.50 -3.84 15.79
N VAL A 239 -1.54 -4.37 15.05
CA VAL A 239 -0.15 -3.93 15.07
C VAL A 239 0.12 -3.04 13.85
N GLY A 240 0.51 -1.80 14.08
CA GLY A 240 0.91 -0.87 13.02
C GLY A 240 2.41 -0.92 12.76
N GLY A 241 2.84 -0.48 11.58
CA GLY A 241 4.24 -0.44 11.18
C GLY A 241 4.49 0.34 9.90
N HIS A 242 5.61 1.05 9.85
CA HIS A 242 6.11 1.70 8.64
C HIS A 242 7.29 0.91 8.11
N ILE A 243 7.57 0.99 6.81
CA ILE A 243 8.55 0.10 6.16
C ILE A 243 9.80 0.82 5.67
N TYR A 244 10.07 2.03 6.16
CA TYR A 244 11.20 2.85 5.73
C TYR A 244 12.54 2.13 5.99
N GLY A 245 13.13 1.56 4.95
CA GLY A 245 14.39 0.79 5.04
C GLY A 245 14.29 -0.55 5.80
N GLY A 246 13.14 -0.89 6.39
CA GLY A 246 12.90 -2.16 7.10
C GLY A 246 12.30 -3.26 6.21
N GLY A 247 11.52 -2.87 5.20
CA GLY A 247 10.90 -3.79 4.24
C GLY A 247 9.61 -4.47 4.76
N ASN A 248 9.05 -5.34 3.93
CA ASN A 248 7.80 -6.07 4.19
C ASN A 248 8.12 -7.52 4.53
N THR A 249 8.03 -7.91 5.81
CA THR A 249 8.26 -9.28 6.27
C THR A 249 7.01 -9.87 6.92
N PRO A 250 6.79 -11.19 6.85
CA PRO A 250 5.72 -11.83 7.63
C PRO A 250 5.92 -11.67 9.13
N TYR A 251 4.82 -11.56 9.87
CA TYR A 251 4.85 -11.43 11.33
C TYR A 251 4.15 -12.61 12.02
N ASP A 252 4.90 -13.70 12.19
CA ASP A 252 4.37 -14.95 12.73
C ASP A 252 3.83 -14.81 14.16
N LEU A 253 4.46 -13.99 15.02
CA LEU A 253 3.98 -13.78 16.39
C LEU A 253 2.61 -13.08 16.41
N ALA A 254 2.44 -11.98 15.65
CA ALA A 254 1.16 -11.29 15.53
C ALA A 254 0.06 -12.23 15.00
N LYS A 255 0.39 -13.02 13.96
CA LYS A 255 -0.50 -14.03 13.40
C LYS A 255 -0.88 -15.11 14.43
N ALA A 256 0.09 -15.63 15.19
CA ALA A 256 -0.16 -16.64 16.23
C ALA A 256 -1.04 -16.10 17.37
N LYS A 257 -0.98 -14.78 17.63
CA LYS A 257 -1.84 -14.08 18.59
C LYS A 257 -3.19 -13.63 18.01
N GLY A 258 -3.46 -13.96 16.74
CA GLY A 258 -4.70 -13.59 16.05
C GLY A 258 -4.85 -12.08 15.84
N LYS A 259 -3.75 -11.34 15.76
CA LYS A 259 -3.75 -9.89 15.55
C LYS A 259 -3.58 -9.55 14.08
N GLU A 260 -4.29 -8.51 13.66
CA GLU A 260 -4.04 -7.90 12.35
C GLU A 260 -2.74 -7.10 12.41
N TYR A 261 -2.05 -6.99 11.27
CA TYR A 261 -0.93 -6.06 11.13
C TYR A 261 -1.03 -5.24 9.85
N TRP A 262 -0.86 -3.94 10.00
CA TRP A 262 -1.15 -2.93 9.00
C TRP A 262 0.14 -2.18 8.67
N MET A 263 0.42 -2.00 7.37
CA MET A 263 1.44 -1.06 6.94
C MET A 263 0.78 0.31 6.95
N THR A 264 1.15 1.17 7.90
CA THR A 264 0.41 2.40 8.20
C THR A 264 1.02 3.68 7.63
N GLU A 265 2.24 3.60 7.12
CA GLU A 265 2.88 4.71 6.40
C GLU A 265 4.07 4.25 5.56
N HIS A 266 4.10 4.72 4.32
CA HIS A 266 5.31 4.79 3.51
C HIS A 266 5.12 5.82 2.40
N LEU A 267 6.22 6.34 1.88
CA LEU A 267 6.23 7.17 0.68
C LEU A 267 7.43 6.84 -0.19
N LEU A 268 7.27 7.02 -1.49
CA LEU A 268 8.36 7.07 -2.45
C LEU A 268 8.32 8.42 -3.16
N ASN A 269 9.46 9.12 -3.18
CA ASN A 269 9.57 10.47 -3.75
C ASN A 269 10.97 10.77 -4.32
N GLU A 270 11.86 9.79 -4.47
CA GLU A 270 13.23 10.02 -4.92
C GLU A 270 13.28 10.60 -6.34
N ALA A 271 12.38 10.12 -7.21
CA ALA A 271 12.22 10.64 -8.57
C ALA A 271 11.95 12.15 -8.58
N TRP A 272 11.32 12.70 -7.54
CA TRP A 272 11.01 14.12 -7.42
C TRP A 272 12.06 14.92 -6.67
N GLU A 273 12.63 14.39 -5.58
CA GLU A 273 13.58 15.14 -4.74
C GLU A 273 14.99 15.16 -5.30
N LYS A 274 15.49 14.03 -5.83
CA LYS A 274 16.89 13.89 -6.25
C LYS A 274 17.11 14.22 -7.72
N LYS A 275 16.04 14.27 -8.53
CA LYS A 275 16.11 14.48 -9.98
C LYS A 275 15.56 15.84 -10.44
N ALA A 276 15.10 16.68 -9.52
CA ALA A 276 14.74 18.07 -9.83
C ALA A 276 15.98 18.84 -10.36
N PRO A 277 15.85 19.67 -11.42
CA PRO A 277 14.60 20.09 -12.09
C PRO A 277 14.15 19.20 -13.27
N TYR A 278 14.84 18.10 -13.58
CA TYR A 278 14.60 17.25 -14.75
C TYR A 278 13.84 15.98 -14.38
N LEU A 279 12.58 16.11 -13.95
CA LEU A 279 11.72 14.96 -13.68
C LEU A 279 11.44 14.20 -14.99
N LEU A 280 12.01 13.00 -15.13
CA LEU A 280 11.80 12.15 -16.30
C LEU A 280 10.61 11.20 -16.07
N ILE A 281 9.79 11.02 -17.10
CA ILE A 281 8.67 10.05 -17.06
C ILE A 281 9.15 8.63 -16.74
N GLY A 282 10.37 8.27 -17.15
CA GLY A 282 10.99 6.99 -16.84
C GLY A 282 11.23 6.76 -15.35
N ASP A 283 11.62 7.81 -14.62
CA ASP A 283 11.85 7.75 -13.17
C ASP A 283 10.52 7.64 -12.41
N VAL A 284 9.52 8.44 -12.79
CA VAL A 284 8.15 8.35 -12.25
C VAL A 284 7.55 6.96 -12.52
N ARG A 285 7.79 6.40 -13.71
CA ARG A 285 7.37 5.04 -14.05
C ARG A 285 8.03 4.00 -13.17
N ALA A 286 9.35 4.05 -13.04
CA ALA A 286 10.10 3.10 -12.21
C ALA A 286 9.61 3.13 -10.76
N GLU A 287 9.43 4.31 -10.18
CA GLU A 287 9.00 4.47 -8.80
C GLU A 287 7.51 4.11 -8.59
N THR A 288 6.64 4.38 -9.57
CA THR A 288 5.23 3.95 -9.53
C THR A 288 5.12 2.42 -9.54
N LEU A 289 5.91 1.75 -10.39
CA LEU A 289 5.96 0.28 -10.45
C LEU A 289 6.67 -0.34 -9.24
N GLN A 290 7.61 0.38 -8.62
CA GLN A 290 8.18 -0.01 -7.34
C GLN A 290 7.13 -0.01 -6.24
N LEU A 291 6.31 1.04 -6.13
CA LEU A 291 5.20 1.07 -5.17
C LEU A 291 4.21 -0.10 -5.41
N ALA A 292 3.88 -0.37 -6.66
CA ALA A 292 2.98 -1.48 -7.00
C ALA A 292 3.51 -2.83 -6.51
N ALA A 293 4.79 -3.11 -6.74
CA ALA A 293 5.43 -4.34 -6.26
C ALA A 293 5.56 -4.37 -4.74
N GLU A 294 5.81 -3.23 -4.10
CA GLU A 294 5.84 -3.09 -2.64
C GLU A 294 4.48 -3.44 -2.03
N ILE A 295 3.38 -2.89 -2.54
CA ILE A 295 2.01 -3.22 -2.09
C ILE A 295 1.72 -4.70 -2.30
N ASN A 296 2.05 -5.25 -3.48
CA ASN A 296 1.85 -6.67 -3.76
C ASN A 296 2.66 -7.57 -2.81
N THR A 297 3.88 -7.16 -2.46
CA THR A 297 4.76 -7.83 -1.49
C THR A 297 4.23 -7.71 -0.06
N ALA A 298 3.68 -6.56 0.32
CA ALA A 298 3.03 -6.37 1.62
C ALA A 298 1.84 -7.32 1.76
N MET A 299 0.97 -7.38 0.74
CA MET A 299 -0.11 -8.36 0.74
C MET A 299 0.42 -9.80 0.73
N ALA A 300 1.55 -10.07 0.06
CA ALA A 300 2.21 -11.37 0.09
C ALA A 300 2.76 -11.78 1.45
N SER A 301 3.23 -10.79 2.21
CA SER A 301 3.78 -10.95 3.56
C SER A 301 2.70 -11.00 4.63
N GLY A 302 1.43 -10.90 4.25
CA GLY A 302 0.31 -11.09 5.15
C GLY A 302 -0.25 -9.81 5.78
N PHE A 303 0.20 -8.63 5.34
CA PHE A 303 -0.38 -7.36 5.82
C PHE A 303 -1.87 -7.30 5.49
N ASN A 304 -2.66 -6.83 6.47
CA ASN A 304 -4.10 -6.66 6.33
C ASN A 304 -4.46 -5.35 5.64
N ALA A 305 -3.64 -4.31 5.80
CA ALA A 305 -3.86 -3.01 5.18
C ALA A 305 -2.54 -2.39 4.73
N TYR A 306 -2.65 -1.49 3.75
CA TYR A 306 -1.55 -0.68 3.27
C TYR A 306 -2.01 0.78 3.20
N ILE A 307 -1.37 1.67 3.94
CA ILE A 307 -1.71 3.09 4.00
C ILE A 307 -0.50 3.87 3.48
N TYR A 308 -0.67 4.50 2.32
CA TYR A 308 0.35 5.43 1.83
C TYR A 308 0.36 6.68 2.71
N TRP A 309 1.43 7.46 2.64
CA TRP A 309 1.49 8.76 3.31
C TRP A 309 0.48 9.76 2.70
N TYR A 310 0.87 10.96 2.29
CA TYR A 310 -0.11 11.95 1.84
C TYR A 310 -0.96 11.50 0.64
N GLY A 311 -2.28 11.62 0.79
CA GLY A 311 -3.23 11.39 -0.30
C GLY A 311 -3.07 12.40 -1.43
N ARG A 312 -2.88 13.68 -1.07
CA ARG A 312 -2.61 14.78 -2.01
C ARG A 312 -1.22 15.35 -1.84
N ARG A 313 -0.36 15.05 -2.82
CA ARG A 313 1.01 15.54 -2.97
C ARG A 313 1.47 15.25 -4.40
N TYR A 314 2.46 15.96 -4.93
CA TYR A 314 3.03 15.61 -6.24
C TYR A 314 3.56 14.16 -6.34
N TYR A 315 3.92 13.54 -5.21
CA TYR A 315 4.23 12.11 -5.06
C TYR A 315 3.08 11.29 -4.43
N GLY A 316 1.86 11.81 -4.39
CA GLY A 316 0.69 11.18 -3.78
C GLY A 316 -0.22 10.52 -4.82
N MET A 317 -1.45 10.24 -4.39
CA MET A 317 -2.51 9.74 -5.28
C MET A 317 -3.16 10.85 -6.09
N LEU A 318 -3.26 12.05 -5.51
CA LEU A 318 -3.70 13.28 -6.16
C LEU A 318 -2.55 14.29 -6.20
N GLY A 319 -2.42 15.05 -7.29
CA GLY A 319 -1.45 16.12 -7.42
C GLY A 319 -1.75 17.33 -6.54
N ASP A 320 -0.73 18.09 -6.17
CA ASP A 320 -0.82 19.28 -5.32
C ASP A 320 -0.42 20.58 -6.03
N GLY A 321 -0.29 20.55 -7.37
CA GLY A 321 0.12 21.71 -8.16
C GLY A 321 1.63 21.93 -8.22
N LEU A 322 2.43 21.14 -7.51
CA LEU A 322 3.90 21.23 -7.52
C LEU A 322 4.52 20.14 -8.40
N ALA A 323 5.79 20.33 -8.77
CA ALA A 323 6.60 19.38 -9.53
C ALA A 323 5.87 18.77 -10.75
N ASN A 324 5.22 19.62 -11.54
CA ASN A 324 4.43 19.29 -12.74
C ASN A 324 3.19 18.41 -12.47
N SER A 325 2.77 18.25 -11.22
CA SER A 325 1.46 17.67 -10.91
C SER A 325 0.36 18.72 -11.05
N THR A 326 -0.78 18.32 -11.59
CA THR A 326 -1.99 19.15 -11.62
C THR A 326 -2.71 19.01 -10.29
N MET A 327 -3.09 20.13 -9.66
CA MET A 327 -3.84 20.14 -8.41
C MET A 327 -5.10 19.26 -8.52
N SER A 328 -5.31 18.41 -7.51
CA SER A 328 -6.46 17.49 -7.37
C SER A 328 -6.59 16.41 -8.45
N ALA A 329 -5.78 16.42 -9.51
CA ALA A 329 -5.81 15.40 -10.55
C ALA A 329 -5.20 14.08 -10.04
N ILE A 330 -5.84 12.97 -10.40
CA ILE A 330 -5.30 11.63 -10.12
C ILE A 330 -3.95 11.47 -10.83
N THR A 331 -2.93 11.10 -10.06
CA THR A 331 -1.57 10.84 -10.57
C THR A 331 -1.49 9.44 -11.20
N PRO A 332 -0.46 9.12 -12.00
CA PRO A 332 -0.19 7.76 -12.45
C PRO A 332 -0.17 6.74 -11.30
N ARG A 333 0.35 7.17 -10.15
CA ARG A 333 0.37 6.40 -8.90
C ARG A 333 -1.04 6.15 -8.37
N GLY A 334 -1.92 7.15 -8.39
CA GLY A 334 -3.32 7.00 -7.97
C GLY A 334 -4.09 5.92 -8.74
N TYR A 335 -3.96 5.88 -10.07
CA TYR A 335 -4.61 4.85 -10.89
C TYR A 335 -4.10 3.43 -10.58
N MET A 336 -2.78 3.30 -10.37
CA MET A 336 -2.16 2.04 -9.99
C MET A 336 -2.59 1.59 -8.58
N TYR A 337 -2.70 2.53 -7.65
CA TYR A 337 -3.18 2.27 -6.30
C TYR A 337 -4.65 1.83 -6.29
N ALA A 338 -5.48 2.42 -7.15
CA ALA A 338 -6.89 2.06 -7.31
C ALA A 338 -7.13 0.61 -7.74
N GLN A 339 -6.20 0.02 -8.51
CA GLN A 339 -6.26 -1.40 -8.87
C GLN A 339 -6.28 -2.29 -7.61
N PHE A 340 -5.45 -1.99 -6.61
CA PHE A 340 -5.47 -2.72 -5.34
C PHE A 340 -6.70 -2.38 -4.51
N ALA A 341 -6.96 -1.08 -4.30
CA ALA A 341 -8.01 -0.61 -3.40
C ALA A 341 -9.41 -1.09 -3.79
N LYS A 342 -9.77 -1.01 -5.08
CA LYS A 342 -11.09 -1.42 -5.58
C LYS A 342 -11.26 -2.92 -5.68
N ASN A 343 -10.17 -3.67 -5.86
CA ASN A 343 -10.27 -5.10 -6.16
C ASN A 343 -9.92 -6.00 -4.98
N LEU A 344 -9.22 -5.54 -3.94
CA LEU A 344 -8.77 -6.43 -2.86
C LEU A 344 -9.49 -6.23 -1.53
N THR A 345 -10.00 -5.04 -1.26
CA THR A 345 -10.68 -4.72 0.00
C THR A 345 -11.80 -5.72 0.30
N GLY A 346 -11.78 -6.29 1.50
CA GLY A 346 -12.77 -7.27 1.97
C GLY A 346 -12.54 -8.71 1.50
N LYS A 347 -11.58 -8.97 0.60
CA LYS A 347 -11.24 -10.32 0.13
C LYS A 347 -10.22 -11.02 1.03
N THR A 348 -10.22 -12.34 1.00
CA THR A 348 -9.25 -13.17 1.71
C THR A 348 -8.15 -13.60 0.75
N ARG A 349 -6.89 -13.36 1.11
CA ARG A 349 -5.74 -13.86 0.34
C ARG A 349 -5.72 -15.38 0.33
N VAL A 350 -5.46 -15.98 -0.83
CA VAL A 350 -5.31 -17.43 -1.00
C VAL A 350 -3.98 -17.78 -1.65
N LYS A 351 -3.59 -19.04 -1.53
CA LYS A 351 -2.31 -19.51 -2.05
C LYS A 351 -2.26 -19.57 -3.57
N VAL A 352 -1.14 -19.12 -4.11
CA VAL A 352 -0.74 -19.29 -5.51
C VAL A 352 0.60 -20.00 -5.52
N VAL A 353 0.75 -21.01 -6.38
CA VAL A 353 2.00 -21.74 -6.58
C VAL A 353 2.42 -21.57 -8.03
N ALA A 354 3.60 -20.99 -8.23
CA ALA A 354 4.21 -20.88 -9.55
C ALA A 354 4.99 -22.15 -9.90
N SER A 355 4.87 -22.65 -11.13
CA SER A 355 5.73 -23.72 -11.64
C SER A 355 7.16 -23.21 -11.84
N LYS A 356 8.14 -24.13 -11.88
CA LYS A 356 9.59 -23.79 -11.91
C LYS A 356 10.02 -22.90 -13.08
N ASN A 357 9.26 -22.91 -14.17
CA ASN A 357 9.47 -22.18 -15.41
C ASN A 357 8.72 -20.84 -15.49
N VAL A 358 7.97 -20.45 -14.46
CA VAL A 358 7.47 -19.08 -14.33
C VAL A 358 8.65 -18.18 -13.99
N SER A 359 8.82 -17.10 -14.76
CA SER A 359 9.87 -16.12 -14.51
C SER A 359 9.78 -15.59 -13.08
N ALA A 360 10.92 -15.42 -12.40
CA ALA A 360 10.99 -14.74 -11.11
C ALA A 360 10.45 -13.30 -11.16
N SER A 361 10.32 -12.72 -12.36
CA SER A 361 9.74 -11.38 -12.58
C SER A 361 8.21 -11.33 -12.49
N VAL A 362 7.51 -12.47 -12.33
CA VAL A 362 6.04 -12.51 -12.21
C VAL A 362 5.63 -12.38 -10.75
N ASP A 363 5.37 -11.15 -10.31
CA ASP A 363 4.84 -10.88 -8.98
C ASP A 363 3.32 -11.07 -8.97
N CYS A 364 2.86 -12.26 -8.54
CA CYS A 364 1.43 -12.61 -8.49
C CYS A 364 0.91 -12.85 -7.07
N THR A 365 -0.27 -12.32 -6.76
CA THR A 365 -1.06 -12.67 -5.57
C THR A 365 -2.49 -13.01 -5.95
N ALA A 366 -3.19 -13.82 -5.16
CA ALA A 366 -4.59 -14.17 -5.41
C ALA A 366 -5.45 -14.06 -4.16
N TYR A 367 -6.73 -13.80 -4.38
CA TYR A 367 -7.71 -13.52 -3.34
C TYR A 367 -9.05 -14.12 -3.71
N LYS A 368 -9.87 -14.45 -2.72
CA LYS A 368 -11.26 -14.87 -2.91
C LYS A 368 -12.23 -13.95 -2.18
N ASP A 369 -13.40 -13.74 -2.78
CA ASP A 369 -14.53 -13.11 -2.10
C ASP A 369 -15.40 -14.16 -1.36
N SER A 370 -16.48 -13.69 -0.71
CA SER A 370 -17.40 -14.56 0.03
C SER A 370 -18.20 -15.52 -0.84
N GLN A 371 -18.25 -15.31 -2.16
CA GLN A 371 -18.91 -16.17 -3.13
C GLN A 371 -17.93 -17.21 -3.72
N GLY A 372 -16.63 -17.10 -3.40
CA GLY A 372 -15.58 -17.94 -3.95
C GLY A 372 -15.09 -17.52 -5.33
N ASN A 373 -15.47 -16.33 -5.81
CA ASN A 373 -14.87 -15.75 -7.01
C ASN A 373 -13.42 -15.37 -6.71
N LEU A 374 -12.56 -15.45 -7.72
CA LEU A 374 -11.13 -15.18 -7.57
C LEU A 374 -10.75 -13.83 -8.15
N THR A 375 -9.82 -13.14 -7.49
CA THR A 375 -9.12 -11.97 -8.01
C THR A 375 -7.62 -12.25 -7.97
N LEU A 376 -6.94 -12.14 -9.10
CA LEU A 376 -5.49 -12.26 -9.20
C LEU A 376 -4.88 -10.89 -9.51
N MET A 377 -3.81 -10.54 -8.82
CA MET A 377 -3.05 -9.31 -9.03
C MET A 377 -1.67 -9.64 -9.56
N PHE A 378 -1.30 -8.99 -10.64
CA PHE A 378 0.02 -9.11 -11.27
C PHE A 378 0.69 -7.75 -11.32
N VAL A 379 1.99 -7.73 -11.03
CA VAL A 379 2.85 -6.55 -11.26
C VAL A 379 3.97 -6.95 -12.21
N ASN A 380 4.01 -6.33 -13.40
CA ASN A 380 5.10 -6.51 -14.35
C ASN A 380 5.91 -5.22 -14.46
N ARG A 381 7.11 -5.25 -13.87
CA ARG A 381 8.05 -4.12 -13.86
C ARG A 381 8.99 -4.08 -15.05
N THR A 382 8.94 -5.10 -15.92
CA THR A 382 9.88 -5.27 -17.02
C THR A 382 9.41 -4.51 -18.27
N SER A 383 10.34 -4.31 -19.20
CA SER A 383 10.08 -3.72 -20.51
C SER A 383 9.42 -4.67 -21.51
N SER A 384 9.13 -5.92 -21.11
CA SER A 384 8.61 -6.96 -21.99
C SER A 384 7.29 -7.51 -21.47
N ASP A 385 6.39 -7.85 -22.38
CA ASP A 385 5.19 -8.60 -22.05
C ASP A 385 5.58 -10.00 -21.55
N ILE A 386 4.93 -10.47 -20.48
CA ILE A 386 4.92 -11.88 -20.10
C ILE A 386 3.80 -12.53 -20.89
N LYS A 387 4.09 -13.61 -21.62
CA LYS A 387 3.18 -14.23 -22.58
C LYS A 387 2.73 -15.62 -22.15
N GLY A 388 1.47 -15.94 -22.42
CA GLY A 388 0.97 -17.32 -22.34
C GLY A 388 1.04 -17.94 -20.94
N LEU A 389 0.82 -17.14 -19.88
CA LEU A 389 0.81 -17.64 -18.51
C LEU A 389 -0.46 -18.47 -18.28
N ASN A 390 -0.30 -19.76 -18.04
CA ASN A 390 -1.42 -20.64 -17.78
C ASN A 390 -1.93 -20.47 -16.33
N LEU A 391 -3.25 -20.49 -16.14
CA LEU A 391 -3.89 -20.45 -14.84
C LEU A 391 -4.57 -21.79 -14.57
N ALA A 392 -4.01 -22.58 -13.65
CA ALA A 392 -4.65 -23.78 -13.14
C ALA A 392 -5.66 -23.39 -12.06
N LEU A 393 -6.91 -23.20 -12.49
CA LEU A 393 -8.05 -22.83 -11.66
C LEU A 393 -8.72 -24.06 -11.02
N PRO A 394 -9.29 -23.91 -9.81
CA PRO A 394 -10.01 -24.99 -9.12
C PRO A 394 -11.43 -25.24 -9.66
N PHE A 395 -11.88 -24.46 -10.65
CA PHE A 395 -13.19 -24.54 -11.28
C PHE A 395 -13.12 -24.02 -12.73
N ILE A 396 -14.16 -24.32 -13.53
CA ILE A 396 -14.35 -23.74 -14.86
C ILE A 396 -14.95 -22.33 -14.67
N PRO A 397 -14.31 -21.26 -15.16
CA PRO A 397 -14.78 -19.90 -14.93
C PRO A 397 -16.04 -19.59 -15.75
N ALA A 398 -17.03 -18.96 -15.11
CA ALA A 398 -18.22 -18.43 -15.79
C ALA A 398 -17.95 -17.12 -16.55
N GLU A 399 -17.05 -16.29 -16.01
CA GLU A 399 -16.61 -15.03 -16.63
C GLU A 399 -15.18 -14.71 -16.21
N VAL A 400 -14.37 -14.17 -17.13
CA VAL A 400 -13.04 -13.64 -16.85
C VAL A 400 -12.96 -12.20 -17.34
N LYS A 401 -12.65 -11.28 -16.43
CA LYS A 401 -12.39 -9.86 -16.73
C LYS A 401 -10.97 -9.51 -16.37
N MET A 402 -10.31 -8.75 -17.24
CA MET A 402 -8.97 -8.26 -17.03
C MET A 402 -8.96 -6.73 -17.05
N THR A 403 -8.38 -6.13 -16.03
CA THR A 403 -8.17 -4.69 -15.93
C THR A 403 -6.68 -4.42 -15.92
N VAL A 404 -6.19 -3.71 -16.93
CA VAL A 404 -4.78 -3.38 -17.10
C VAL A 404 -4.57 -1.91 -16.77
N SER A 405 -3.56 -1.61 -15.95
CA SER A 405 -3.03 -0.26 -15.80
C SER A 405 -1.58 -0.23 -16.23
N THR A 406 -1.29 0.53 -17.29
CA THR A 406 0.07 0.74 -17.81
C THR A 406 0.55 2.13 -17.48
N VAL A 407 1.78 2.26 -17.02
CA VAL A 407 2.38 3.59 -16.83
C VAL A 407 2.97 4.09 -18.16
N PRO A 408 2.74 5.36 -18.56
CA PRO A 408 3.20 5.91 -19.84
C PRO A 408 4.70 5.72 -20.10
N THR A 409 5.06 5.50 -21.37
CA THR A 409 6.45 5.23 -21.79
C THR A 409 7.20 6.47 -22.28
N GLU A 410 6.52 7.40 -22.94
CA GLU A 410 7.15 8.45 -23.76
C GLU A 410 7.03 9.86 -23.16
N SER A 411 5.87 10.23 -22.62
CA SER A 411 5.64 11.56 -22.05
C SER A 411 4.63 11.53 -20.90
N PHE A 412 4.62 12.60 -20.09
CA PHE A 412 3.50 12.85 -19.18
C PHE A 412 2.27 13.18 -20.03
N PRO A 413 1.17 12.43 -19.89
CA PRO A 413 -0.01 12.74 -20.67
C PRO A 413 -0.63 14.05 -20.15
N GLU A 414 -1.23 14.85 -21.04
CA GLU A 414 -1.95 16.07 -20.66
C GLU A 414 -3.08 15.78 -19.66
N THR A 415 -3.67 14.58 -19.77
CA THR A 415 -4.55 14.02 -18.75
C THR A 415 -4.18 12.56 -18.51
N ASN A 416 -4.16 12.12 -17.27
CA ASN A 416 -3.95 10.70 -16.93
C ASN A 416 -5.20 9.83 -17.22
N LYS A 417 -6.21 10.36 -17.94
CA LYS A 417 -7.44 9.64 -18.28
C LYS A 417 -7.10 8.48 -19.24
N GLY A 418 -7.66 7.30 -18.97
CA GLY A 418 -7.40 6.10 -19.79
C GLY A 418 -6.20 5.26 -19.37
N MET A 419 -5.54 5.60 -18.24
CA MET A 419 -4.53 4.72 -17.63
C MET A 419 -5.11 3.41 -17.07
N LEU A 420 -6.43 3.29 -16.94
CA LEU A 420 -7.13 2.04 -16.63
C LEU A 420 -7.90 1.58 -17.87
N VAL A 421 -7.54 0.39 -18.36
CA VAL A 421 -8.23 -0.25 -19.49
C VAL A 421 -8.78 -1.59 -19.02
N GLU A 422 -10.10 -1.72 -19.00
CA GLU A 422 -10.77 -2.99 -18.73
C GLU A 422 -11.16 -3.68 -20.04
N SER A 423 -10.93 -4.98 -20.12
CA SER A 423 -11.36 -5.83 -21.21
C SER A 423 -11.89 -7.17 -20.69
N ALA A 424 -12.97 -7.65 -21.31
CA ALA A 424 -13.42 -9.02 -21.11
C ALA A 424 -12.50 -9.97 -21.89
N ILE A 425 -12.15 -11.11 -21.27
CA ILE A 425 -11.40 -12.17 -21.94
C ILE A 425 -12.37 -13.30 -22.25
N SER A 426 -12.49 -13.66 -23.52
CA SER A 426 -13.42 -14.69 -23.99
C SER A 426 -12.94 -16.13 -23.71
N SER A 427 -11.63 -16.34 -23.54
CA SER A 427 -11.03 -17.65 -23.27
C SER A 427 -9.65 -17.53 -22.61
N LEU A 428 -9.31 -18.45 -21.70
CA LEU A 428 -7.98 -18.62 -21.11
C LEU A 428 -7.13 -19.68 -21.84
N GLU A 429 -7.63 -20.30 -22.91
CA GLU A 429 -6.99 -21.43 -23.62
C GLU A 429 -5.58 -21.10 -24.13
N ASN A 430 -5.33 -19.85 -24.53
CA ASN A 430 -4.03 -19.39 -25.02
C ASN A 430 -3.12 -18.85 -23.91
N GLY A 431 -3.52 -19.01 -22.64
CA GLY A 431 -2.88 -18.40 -21.49
C GLY A 431 -3.15 -16.90 -21.39
N LEU A 432 -2.63 -16.31 -20.31
CA LEU A 432 -2.78 -14.90 -19.97
C LEU A 432 -1.52 -14.12 -20.31
N ASP A 433 -1.69 -12.97 -20.96
CA ASP A 433 -0.61 -12.03 -21.25
C ASP A 433 -0.58 -10.90 -20.22
N ILE A 434 0.56 -10.68 -19.57
CA ILE A 434 0.77 -9.56 -18.65
C ILE A 434 1.64 -8.51 -19.32
N LYS A 435 1.07 -7.33 -19.59
CA LYS A 435 1.74 -6.25 -20.32
C LYS A 435 3.00 -5.74 -19.61
N ALA A 436 4.00 -5.32 -20.38
CA ALA A 436 5.14 -4.59 -19.85
C ALA A 436 4.71 -3.38 -19.02
N TYR A 437 5.49 -3.03 -17.99
CA TYR A 437 5.27 -1.84 -17.15
C TYR A 437 3.82 -1.66 -16.67
N SER A 438 3.20 -2.73 -16.15
CA SER A 438 1.78 -2.73 -15.81
C SER A 438 1.45 -3.37 -14.47
N ILE A 439 0.30 -2.98 -13.93
CA ILE A 439 -0.50 -3.82 -13.03
C ILE A 439 -1.63 -4.44 -13.85
N VAL A 440 -1.83 -5.73 -13.67
CA VAL A 440 -2.98 -6.45 -14.25
C VAL A 440 -3.78 -7.07 -13.12
N THR A 441 -5.07 -6.77 -13.10
CA THR A 441 -6.04 -7.43 -12.22
C THR A 441 -6.89 -8.36 -13.06
N VAL A 442 -7.01 -9.62 -12.64
CA VAL A 442 -7.89 -10.60 -13.29
C VAL A 442 -8.97 -11.03 -12.30
N ASN A 443 -10.21 -10.65 -12.61
CA ASN A 443 -11.40 -11.05 -11.85
C ASN A 443 -12.06 -12.24 -12.54
N ILE A 444 -12.25 -13.33 -11.80
CA ILE A 444 -12.71 -14.62 -12.29
C ILE A 444 -13.95 -15.02 -11.51
N LYS A 445 -15.10 -15.08 -12.18
CA LYS A 445 -16.35 -15.57 -11.58
C LYS A 445 -16.44 -17.08 -11.70
N ARG A 446 -16.91 -17.71 -10.62
CA ARG A 446 -17.16 -19.15 -10.55
C ARG A 446 -18.42 -19.55 -11.29
#